data_AF-A0A420PNU8-F1
#
_entry.id   AF-A0A420PNU8-F1
#
_cell.length_a   1.000
_cell.length_b   1.000
_cell.length_c   1.000
_cell.angle_alpha   90.00
_cell.angle_beta   90.00
_cell.angle_gamma   90.00
#
_symmetry.space_group_name_H-M   'P 1'
#
loop_
_entity.id
_entity.type
_entity.pdbx_description
1 polymer ?
#
loop_
_entity_poly.entity_id
_entity_poly.type
_entity_poly.pdbx_seq_one_letter_code
_entity_poly.pdbx_strand_id
1 'polypeptide(L)'
;MLNRAWMTIGTASRLEALRQARRRHAGCRIPGQDASSRCYWSVFILERIFGVSERLTVVDLEAAPKYLSSYPTPPSNFHNGHDLDQENSRAPSKYVGINAHYIRTLMIWTKVVSYLHEIRSGRRETPWLSDSTYAKLNVEILDFGTELYPAHRLKNRGLSGRLHTELSKVQEYWYPWLIVQIASHAPLALINHSFLHLGVMPTKDGRLQSGTFLQQTVDLSLFHSGWVLRILSIFETLPFQLKDPSVGHLVAAVATIPWIFQFARDPRVSMRAREDVRNFVALLEQISSSWPHLSHKVRHYGLIDKHSSS
;
A
#
# COMPACT_ATOMS: atom_id res chain seq x y z
N MET A 1 -21.40 6.15 12.08
CA MET A 1 -20.21 5.50 12.70
C MET A 1 -18.88 6.08 12.22
N LEU A 2 -18.69 6.35 10.93
CA LEU A 2 -17.44 6.94 10.37
C LEU A 2 -17.02 8.28 11.02
N ASN A 3 -17.96 9.22 11.21
CA ASN A 3 -17.68 10.50 11.87
C ASN A 3 -17.15 10.34 13.31
N ARG A 4 -17.64 9.33 14.04
CA ARG A 4 -17.16 9.04 15.41
C ARG A 4 -15.72 8.52 15.38
N ALA A 5 -15.40 7.63 14.43
CA ALA A 5 -14.04 7.12 14.26
C ALA A 5 -13.05 8.24 13.92
N TRP A 6 -13.40 9.15 13.01
CA TRP A 6 -12.58 10.32 12.70
C TRP A 6 -12.36 11.24 13.89
N MET A 7 -13.41 11.53 14.67
CA MET A 7 -13.27 12.32 15.88
C MET A 7 -12.34 11.65 16.89
N THR A 8 -12.49 10.34 17.12
CA THR A 8 -11.64 9.57 18.03
C THR A 8 -10.17 9.56 17.58
N ILE A 9 -9.91 9.29 16.30
CA ILE A 9 -8.55 9.32 15.75
C ILE A 9 -7.97 10.73 15.88
N GLY A 10 -8.70 11.77 15.49
CA GLY A 10 -8.25 13.16 15.62
C GLY A 10 -7.96 13.56 17.07
N THR A 11 -8.74 13.08 18.05
CA THR A 11 -8.44 13.32 19.47
C THR A 11 -7.17 12.59 19.91
N ALA A 12 -6.98 11.33 19.51
CA ALA A 12 -5.79 10.56 19.84
C ALA A 12 -4.52 11.20 19.26
N SER A 13 -4.58 11.67 18.02
CA SER A 13 -3.49 12.40 17.35
C SER A 13 -3.09 13.67 18.08
N ARG A 14 -4.08 14.48 18.49
CA ARG A 14 -3.83 15.72 19.24
C ARG A 14 -3.22 15.44 20.61
N LEU A 15 -3.72 14.42 21.32
CA LEU A 15 -3.13 13.99 22.59
C LEU A 15 -1.69 13.54 22.42
N GLU A 16 -1.38 12.81 21.33
CA GLU A 16 -0.02 12.34 21.05
C GLU A 16 0.93 13.50 20.72
N ALA A 17 0.50 14.50 19.95
CA ALA A 17 1.33 15.69 19.71
C ALA A 17 1.55 16.52 20.98
N LEU A 18 0.52 16.70 21.82
CA LEU A 18 0.68 17.34 23.13
C LEU A 18 1.69 16.58 24.00
N ARG A 19 1.62 15.25 23.99
CA ARG A 19 2.58 14.39 24.71
C ARG A 19 4.01 14.59 24.19
N GLN A 20 4.21 14.71 22.87
CA GLN A 20 5.52 15.00 22.28
C GLN A 20 6.03 16.40 22.59
N ALA A 21 5.19 17.43 22.48
CA ALA A 21 5.54 18.79 22.83
C ALA A 21 6.00 18.88 24.29
N ARG A 22 5.26 18.23 25.21
CA ARG A 22 5.62 18.14 26.62
C ARG A 22 6.96 17.43 26.84
N ARG A 23 7.29 16.39 26.07
CA ARG A 23 8.60 15.70 26.15
C ARG A 23 9.76 16.60 25.76
N ARG A 24 9.60 17.35 24.67
CA ARG A 24 10.63 18.31 24.20
C ARG A 24 10.88 19.37 25.27
N HIS A 25 9.81 19.89 25.89
CA HIS A 25 9.93 20.90 26.95
C HIS A 25 10.48 20.37 28.28
N ALA A 26 10.10 19.15 28.69
CA ALA A 26 10.43 18.66 30.04
C ALA A 26 11.78 17.93 30.13
N GLY A 27 12.47 17.65 29.02
CA GLY A 27 13.72 16.85 29.01
C GLY A 27 13.59 15.45 29.62
N CYS A 28 12.36 15.01 29.92
CA CYS A 28 12.10 13.92 30.84
C CYS A 28 12.02 12.59 30.07
N ARG A 29 12.94 11.65 30.35
CA ARG A 29 12.86 10.27 29.88
C ARG A 29 11.84 9.51 30.74
N ILE A 30 10.66 9.25 30.18
CA ILE A 30 9.66 8.40 30.84
C ILE A 30 10.10 6.92 30.73
N PRO A 31 10.04 6.12 31.81
CA PRO A 31 10.16 4.67 31.73
C PRO A 31 9.13 4.08 30.76
N GLY A 32 9.50 3.08 29.94
CA GLY A 32 8.58 2.48 28.94
C GLY A 32 8.64 3.13 27.56
N GLN A 33 9.85 3.46 27.09
CA GLN A 33 10.10 4.00 25.74
C GLN A 33 9.45 3.14 24.63
N ASP A 34 9.42 1.82 24.80
CA ASP A 34 8.83 0.88 23.85
C ASP A 34 7.29 1.07 23.73
N ALA A 35 6.56 1.04 24.85
CA ALA A 35 5.11 1.27 24.88
C ALA A 35 4.73 2.65 24.31
N SER A 36 5.55 3.66 24.63
CA SER A 36 5.41 5.01 24.10
C SER A 36 5.53 5.06 22.56
N SER A 37 6.52 4.37 21.99
CA SER A 37 6.73 4.35 20.55
C SER A 37 5.66 3.51 19.84
N ARG A 38 5.20 2.41 20.46
CA ARG A 38 4.03 1.64 19.98
C ARG A 38 2.81 2.55 19.86
N CYS A 39 2.54 3.37 20.87
CA CYS A 39 1.43 4.31 20.88
C CYS A 39 1.54 5.30 19.72
N TYR A 40 2.70 5.97 19.58
CA TYR A 40 2.95 6.91 18.47
C TYR A 40 2.70 6.26 17.11
N TRP A 41 3.31 5.11 16.85
CA TRP A 41 3.20 4.44 15.55
C TRP A 41 1.80 3.90 15.29
N SER A 42 1.07 3.46 16.32
CA SER A 42 -0.32 3.03 16.18
C SER A 42 -1.23 4.20 15.80
N VAL A 43 -1.08 5.34 16.46
CA VAL A 43 -1.83 6.57 16.13
C VAL A 43 -1.50 7.01 14.70
N PHE A 44 -0.22 7.03 14.34
CA PHE A 44 0.23 7.34 12.99
C PHE A 44 -0.42 6.42 11.94
N ILE A 45 -0.37 5.10 12.14
CA ILE A 45 -0.97 4.12 11.23
C ILE A 45 -2.48 4.38 11.06
N LEU A 46 -3.20 4.62 12.17
CA LEU A 46 -4.64 4.90 12.14
C LEU A 46 -4.96 6.19 11.37
N GLU A 47 -4.19 7.27 11.55
CA GLU A 47 -4.37 8.49 10.77
C GLU A 47 -4.24 8.24 9.27
N ARG A 48 -3.21 7.48 8.87
CA ARG A 48 -2.92 7.22 7.45
C ARG A 48 -3.94 6.28 6.80
N ILE A 49 -4.43 5.26 7.52
CA ILE A 49 -5.44 4.33 7.00
C ILE A 49 -6.81 5.01 6.85
N PHE A 50 -7.25 5.76 7.86
CA PHE A 50 -8.61 6.31 7.89
C PHE A 50 -8.73 7.73 7.30
N GLY A 51 -7.67 8.22 6.67
CA GLY A 51 -7.74 9.39 5.79
C GLY A 51 -7.86 10.71 6.52
N VAL A 52 -7.20 10.86 7.68
CA VAL A 52 -6.87 12.21 8.15
C VAL A 52 -5.85 12.73 7.14
N SER A 53 -6.33 13.57 6.19
CA SER A 53 -5.54 14.20 5.13
C SER A 53 -4.15 14.58 5.64
N GLU A 54 -3.11 14.50 4.82
CA GLU A 54 -1.75 14.97 5.15
C GLU A 54 -1.74 16.42 5.68
N ARG A 55 -2.77 17.22 5.38
CA ARG A 55 -2.99 18.58 5.91
C ARG A 55 -3.43 18.62 7.38
N LEU A 56 -3.88 17.50 7.92
CA LEU A 56 -4.41 17.31 9.26
C LEU A 56 -3.55 16.35 10.10
N THR A 57 -2.45 15.82 9.55
CA THR A 57 -1.54 14.97 10.34
C THR A 57 -0.89 15.82 11.41
N VAL A 58 -1.27 15.56 12.65
CA VAL A 58 -0.78 16.29 13.83
C VAL A 58 0.55 15.70 14.32
N VAL A 59 0.91 14.52 13.84
CA VAL A 59 2.10 13.77 14.23
C VAL A 59 3.32 14.25 13.44
N ASP A 60 4.30 14.83 14.15
CA ASP A 60 5.57 15.30 13.59
C ASP A 60 6.53 14.12 13.37
N LEU A 61 6.90 13.90 12.09
CA LEU A 61 7.84 12.84 11.69
C LEU A 61 9.29 13.16 12.08
N GLU A 62 9.69 14.42 12.18
CA GLU A 62 11.06 14.81 12.55
C GLU A 62 11.38 14.45 14.00
N ALA A 63 10.35 14.34 14.84
CA ALA A 63 10.48 13.85 16.21
C ALA A 63 9.93 12.44 16.42
N ALA A 64 9.76 11.68 15.33
CA ALA A 64 9.31 10.30 15.44
C ALA A 64 10.28 9.50 16.33
N PRO A 65 9.77 8.68 17.26
CA PRO A 65 10.62 7.78 18.00
C PRO A 65 11.24 6.74 17.06
N LYS A 66 12.43 6.23 17.42
CA LYS A 66 13.04 5.11 16.69
C LYS A 66 12.06 3.95 16.58
N TYR A 67 12.05 3.28 15.42
CA TYR A 67 11.38 2.00 15.23
C TYR A 67 11.78 1.04 16.35
N LEU A 68 10.82 0.27 16.87
CA LEU A 68 11.14 -0.64 17.98
C LEU A 68 12.06 -1.76 17.50
N SER A 69 13.05 -2.07 18.33
CA SER A 69 13.96 -3.19 18.10
C SER A 69 13.31 -4.55 18.42
N SER A 70 12.13 -4.53 19.05
CA SER A 70 11.46 -5.66 19.71
C SER A 70 10.55 -6.49 18.80
N TYR A 71 10.57 -6.23 17.48
CA TYR A 71 9.59 -6.79 16.55
C TYR A 71 10.05 -8.13 15.95
N PRO A 72 9.10 -9.00 15.57
CA PRO A 72 9.42 -10.37 15.22
C PRO A 72 10.39 -10.41 14.04
N THR A 73 11.45 -11.20 14.21
CA THR A 73 12.35 -11.57 13.14
C THR A 73 11.65 -12.54 12.18
N PRO A 74 12.08 -12.61 10.91
CA PRO A 74 11.64 -13.68 10.03
C PRO A 74 11.89 -15.03 10.74
N PRO A 75 10.94 -15.99 10.69
CA PRO A 75 11.18 -17.32 11.23
C PRO A 75 12.45 -17.93 10.63
N SER A 76 13.34 -18.45 11.47
CA SER A 76 14.70 -18.90 11.08
C SER A 76 14.73 -19.94 9.97
N ASN A 77 13.63 -20.66 9.75
CA ASN A 77 13.51 -21.75 8.78
C ASN A 77 12.81 -21.34 7.46
N PHE A 78 12.44 -20.07 7.30
CA PHE A 78 11.64 -19.66 6.13
C PHE A 78 12.44 -19.62 4.83
N HIS A 79 13.77 -19.47 4.94
CA HIS A 79 14.66 -19.28 3.80
C HIS A 79 15.71 -20.39 3.72
N ASN A 80 16.02 -20.86 2.50
CA ASN A 80 17.10 -21.81 2.27
C ASN A 80 18.45 -21.08 2.38
N GLY A 81 19.39 -21.61 3.19
CA GLY A 81 20.60 -20.90 3.62
C GLY A 81 21.52 -20.40 2.50
N HIS A 82 21.66 -21.13 1.39
CA HIS A 82 22.63 -20.78 0.34
C HIS A 82 22.33 -19.48 -0.44
N ASP A 83 21.06 -19.15 -0.69
CA ASP A 83 20.69 -17.92 -1.42
C ASP A 83 20.75 -16.67 -0.51
N LEU A 84 20.60 -16.86 0.81
CA LEU A 84 20.60 -15.77 1.77
C LEU A 84 21.99 -15.20 2.01
N ASP A 85 23.04 -16.04 2.03
CA ASP A 85 24.39 -15.58 2.36
C ASP A 85 24.91 -14.55 1.34
N GLN A 86 24.59 -14.74 0.06
CA GLN A 86 24.96 -13.80 -1.00
C GLN A 86 24.09 -12.53 -0.97
N GLU A 87 22.79 -12.63 -0.72
CA GLU A 87 21.91 -11.45 -0.63
C GLU A 87 22.13 -10.64 0.65
N ASN A 88 22.43 -11.29 1.77
CA ASN A 88 22.73 -10.65 3.05
C ASN A 88 23.99 -9.79 2.98
N SER A 89 24.96 -10.15 2.13
CA SER A 89 26.14 -9.31 1.87
C SER A 89 25.78 -7.96 1.24
N ARG A 90 24.61 -7.85 0.59
CA ARG A 90 24.06 -6.63 0.00
C ARG A 90 22.92 -6.03 0.81
N ALA A 91 22.64 -6.57 2.00
CA ALA A 91 21.59 -6.03 2.85
C ALA A 91 21.97 -4.63 3.35
N PRO A 92 20.98 -3.76 3.65
CA PRO A 92 21.27 -2.49 4.30
C PRO A 92 22.07 -2.71 5.59
N SER A 93 22.87 -1.73 5.98
CA SER A 93 23.77 -1.83 7.14
C SER A 93 23.04 -1.91 8.49
N LYS A 94 21.77 -1.48 8.56
CA LYS A 94 21.01 -1.40 9.81
C LYS A 94 19.64 -2.05 9.70
N TYR A 95 19.47 -3.18 10.39
CA TYR A 95 18.19 -3.89 10.41
C TYR A 95 17.15 -3.13 11.22
N VAL A 96 16.02 -2.79 10.57
CA VAL A 96 14.93 -1.99 11.16
C VAL A 96 13.64 -2.81 11.38
N GLY A 97 13.60 -4.05 10.88
CA GLY A 97 12.46 -4.97 11.02
C GLY A 97 11.27 -4.65 10.11
N ILE A 98 10.33 -5.60 10.01
CA ILE A 98 9.24 -5.53 9.04
C ILE A 98 8.26 -4.37 9.28
N ASN A 99 8.02 -4.01 10.55
CA ASN A 99 7.11 -2.90 10.89
C ASN A 99 7.65 -1.54 10.46
N ALA A 100 8.97 -1.34 10.47
CA ALA A 100 9.56 -0.12 9.93
C ALA A 100 9.30 0.00 8.42
N HIS A 101 9.44 -1.11 7.68
CA HIS A 101 9.08 -1.17 6.26
C HIS A 101 7.58 -0.95 6.05
N TYR A 102 6.71 -1.50 6.90
CA TYR A 102 5.27 -1.26 6.82
C TYR A 102 4.91 0.23 7.02
N ILE A 103 5.51 0.88 8.02
CA ILE A 103 5.31 2.32 8.22
C ILE A 103 5.82 3.10 7.01
N ARG A 104 6.98 2.71 6.46
CA ARG A 104 7.56 3.34 5.27
C ARG A 104 6.62 3.22 4.06
N THR A 105 5.99 2.07 3.85
CA THR A 105 5.01 1.91 2.75
C THR A 105 3.76 2.75 2.97
N LEU A 106 3.27 2.90 4.20
CA LEU A 106 2.15 3.81 4.51
C LEU A 106 2.49 5.29 4.23
N MET A 107 3.74 5.70 4.49
CA MET A 107 4.20 7.05 4.17
C MET A 107 4.17 7.30 2.65
N ILE A 108 4.74 6.37 1.87
CA ILE A 108 4.74 6.43 0.41
C ILE A 108 3.30 6.45 -0.11
N TRP A 109 2.45 5.56 0.41
CA TRP A 109 1.04 5.50 0.06
C TRP A 109 0.34 6.84 0.27
N THR A 110 0.58 7.51 1.40
CA THR A 110 -0.05 8.81 1.67
C THR A 110 0.39 9.86 0.66
N LYS A 111 1.68 9.90 0.29
CA LYS A 111 2.19 10.81 -0.75
C LYS A 111 1.54 10.54 -2.11
N VAL A 112 1.33 9.27 -2.46
CA VAL A 112 0.59 8.89 -3.69
C VAL A 112 -0.86 9.37 -3.64
N VAL A 113 -1.56 9.16 -2.52
CA VAL A 113 -2.94 9.65 -2.35
C VAL A 113 -2.99 11.18 -2.44
N SER A 114 -2.06 11.89 -1.80
CA SER A 114 -1.94 13.35 -1.90
C SER A 114 -1.69 13.79 -3.34
N TYR A 115 -0.77 13.14 -4.06
CA TYR A 115 -0.51 13.40 -5.47
C TYR A 115 -1.78 13.25 -6.33
N LEU A 116 -2.46 12.10 -6.23
CA LEU A 116 -3.72 11.85 -6.94
C LEU A 116 -4.80 12.89 -6.60
N HIS A 117 -4.88 13.31 -5.33
CA HIS A 117 -5.78 14.37 -4.90
C HIS A 117 -5.46 15.72 -5.56
N GLU A 118 -4.18 16.08 -5.68
CA GLU A 118 -3.79 17.35 -6.29
C GLU A 118 -4.07 17.40 -7.78
N ILE A 119 -3.84 16.29 -8.48
CA ILE A 119 -4.22 16.16 -9.89
C ILE A 119 -5.74 16.34 -10.05
N ARG A 120 -6.53 15.65 -9.22
CA ARG A 120 -7.99 15.77 -9.20
C ARG A 120 -8.44 17.20 -8.91
N SER A 121 -7.66 17.95 -8.13
CA SER A 121 -7.90 19.37 -7.81
C SER A 121 -7.43 20.32 -8.92
N GLY A 122 -6.97 19.81 -10.06
CA GLY A 122 -6.55 20.58 -11.22
C GLY A 122 -5.06 20.91 -11.28
N ARG A 123 -4.25 20.49 -10.29
CA ARG A 123 -2.78 20.66 -10.33
C ARG A 123 -2.16 19.62 -11.25
N ARG A 124 -2.23 19.89 -12.54
CA ARG A 124 -1.63 19.05 -13.59
C ARG A 124 -0.13 19.31 -13.71
N GLU A 125 0.61 18.24 -13.99
CA GLU A 125 2.04 18.29 -14.26
C GLU A 125 2.38 17.54 -15.54
N THR A 126 3.64 17.61 -15.95
CA THR A 126 4.20 16.83 -17.04
C THR A 126 4.99 15.67 -16.43
N PRO A 127 4.46 14.44 -16.38
CA PRO A 127 5.01 13.38 -15.52
C PRO A 127 6.44 12.93 -15.86
N TRP A 128 6.86 13.03 -17.12
CA TRP A 128 8.20 12.60 -17.53
C TRP A 128 9.30 13.64 -17.23
N LEU A 129 8.96 14.82 -16.71
CA LEU A 129 9.98 15.74 -16.23
C LEU A 129 10.62 15.17 -14.96
N SER A 130 11.94 15.30 -14.86
CA SER A 130 12.73 14.76 -13.75
C SER A 130 12.38 15.37 -12.39
N ASP A 131 11.88 16.61 -12.38
CA ASP A 131 11.46 17.33 -11.18
C ASP A 131 9.97 17.18 -10.85
N SER A 132 9.21 16.45 -11.67
CA SER A 132 7.79 16.16 -11.43
C SER A 132 7.56 15.37 -10.15
N THR A 133 6.35 15.49 -9.59
CA THR A 133 5.92 14.72 -8.43
C THR A 133 5.88 13.22 -8.77
N TYR A 134 5.40 12.88 -9.96
CA TYR A 134 5.44 11.52 -10.51
C TYR A 134 6.84 10.91 -10.52
N ALA A 135 7.84 11.61 -11.05
CA ALA A 135 9.21 11.10 -11.14
C ALA A 135 9.80 10.89 -9.73
N LYS A 136 9.62 11.86 -8.83
CA LYS A 136 10.07 11.76 -7.43
C LYS A 136 9.42 10.60 -6.68
N LEU A 137 8.12 10.37 -6.88
CA LEU A 137 7.42 9.24 -6.28
C LEU A 137 7.92 7.91 -6.82
N ASN A 138 8.19 7.79 -8.13
CA ASN A 138 8.77 6.58 -8.70
C ASN A 138 10.13 6.26 -8.07
N VAL A 139 11.01 7.25 -7.96
CA VAL A 139 12.31 7.09 -7.30
C VAL A 139 12.12 6.61 -5.86
N GLU A 140 11.24 7.27 -5.10
CA GLU A 140 11.00 6.91 -3.69
C GLU A 140 10.47 5.48 -3.51
N ILE A 141 9.61 5.00 -4.42
CA ILE A 141 9.10 3.62 -4.39
C ILE A 141 10.18 2.62 -4.79
N LEU A 142 11.02 2.94 -5.78
CA LEU A 142 12.13 2.07 -6.19
C LEU A 142 13.20 1.97 -5.11
N ASP A 143 13.56 3.09 -4.48
CA ASP A 143 14.50 3.14 -3.36
C ASP A 143 14.02 2.28 -2.21
N PHE A 144 12.71 2.32 -1.88
CA PHE A 144 12.13 1.41 -0.89
C PHE A 144 12.39 -0.06 -1.21
N GLY A 145 12.29 -0.47 -2.48
CA GLY A 145 12.60 -1.82 -2.92
C GLY A 145 14.06 -2.21 -2.68
N THR A 146 14.99 -1.26 -2.78
CA THR A 146 16.41 -1.47 -2.48
C THR A 146 16.69 -1.58 -0.98
N GLU A 147 15.97 -0.79 -0.16
CA GLU A 147 16.08 -0.79 1.29
C GLU A 147 15.45 -2.01 1.95
N LEU A 148 14.55 -2.72 1.24
CA LEU A 148 13.89 -3.90 1.78
C LEU A 148 14.90 -5.04 2.00
N TYR A 149 15.04 -5.45 3.25
CA TYR A 149 15.91 -6.56 3.63
C TYR A 149 15.60 -7.83 2.82
N PRO A 150 16.62 -8.58 2.35
CA PRO A 150 16.41 -9.81 1.59
C PRO A 150 15.46 -10.80 2.26
N ALA A 151 15.53 -10.89 3.59
CA ALA A 151 14.67 -11.76 4.39
C ALA A 151 13.16 -11.38 4.34
N HIS A 152 12.83 -10.15 3.94
CA HIS A 152 11.46 -9.66 3.78
C HIS A 152 10.98 -9.69 2.33
N ARG A 153 11.79 -10.09 1.36
CA ARG A 153 11.39 -10.12 -0.06
C ARG A 153 10.52 -11.34 -0.35
N LEU A 154 9.50 -11.16 -1.19
CA LEU A 154 8.70 -12.27 -1.72
C LEU A 154 9.57 -13.21 -2.56
N LYS A 155 9.75 -14.45 -2.10
CA LYS A 155 10.43 -15.52 -2.84
C LYS A 155 9.39 -16.55 -3.27
N ASN A 156 9.24 -16.76 -4.59
CA ASN A 156 8.17 -17.60 -5.14
C ASN A 156 8.25 -19.10 -4.79
N ARG A 157 9.40 -19.61 -4.32
CA ARG A 157 9.62 -21.07 -4.17
C ARG A 157 8.95 -21.60 -2.89
N GLY A 158 7.88 -22.39 -3.05
CA GLY A 158 7.22 -23.14 -1.97
C GLY A 158 6.45 -22.30 -0.93
N LEU A 159 6.16 -21.04 -1.28
CA LEU A 159 5.61 -20.06 -0.34
C LEU A 159 4.25 -20.48 0.23
N SER A 160 3.30 -20.90 -0.61
CA SER A 160 1.92 -21.22 -0.16
C SER A 160 1.89 -22.33 0.91
N GLY A 161 2.60 -23.44 0.71
CA GLY A 161 2.64 -24.55 1.69
C GLY A 161 3.36 -24.20 2.99
N ARG A 162 4.48 -23.47 2.93
CA ARG A 162 5.24 -23.04 4.13
C ARG A 162 4.53 -21.92 4.89
N LEU A 163 3.86 -21.01 4.18
CA LEU A 163 3.20 -19.85 4.77
C LEU A 163 1.98 -20.25 5.60
N HIS A 164 1.27 -21.33 5.23
CA HIS A 164 0.13 -21.85 6.01
C HIS A 164 0.50 -22.23 7.44
N THR A 165 1.60 -22.98 7.61
CA THR A 165 2.06 -23.45 8.92
C THR A 165 2.66 -22.33 9.75
N GLU A 166 3.30 -21.35 9.12
CA GLU A 166 3.99 -20.25 9.79
C GLU A 166 3.06 -19.07 10.14
N LEU A 167 2.02 -18.82 9.34
CA LEU A 167 0.99 -17.82 9.63
C LEU A 167 0.27 -18.11 10.95
N SER A 168 0.02 -19.38 11.24
CA SER A 168 -0.64 -19.80 12.48
C SER A 168 0.25 -19.57 13.72
N LYS A 169 1.56 -19.41 13.53
CA LYS A 169 2.55 -19.27 14.62
C LYS A 169 2.95 -17.81 14.88
N VAL A 170 3.12 -16.99 13.84
CA VAL A 170 3.70 -15.62 13.98
C VAL A 170 2.92 -14.59 13.15
N GLN A 171 1.63 -14.42 13.45
CA GLN A 171 0.77 -13.45 12.75
C GLN A 171 1.32 -12.02 12.79
N GLU A 172 1.94 -11.64 13.91
CA GLU A 172 2.54 -10.31 14.13
C GLU A 172 3.65 -9.96 13.12
N TYR A 173 4.26 -10.97 12.50
CA TYR A 173 5.24 -10.78 11.42
C TYR A 173 4.59 -10.81 10.04
N TRP A 174 3.78 -11.85 9.79
CA TRP A 174 3.28 -12.14 8.46
C TRP A 174 2.27 -11.12 7.95
N TYR A 175 1.53 -10.49 8.86
CA TYR A 175 0.57 -9.47 8.52
C TYR A 175 1.22 -8.18 7.99
N PRO A 176 2.14 -7.50 8.71
CA PRO A 176 2.85 -6.36 8.15
C PRO A 176 3.70 -6.77 6.93
N TRP A 177 4.22 -8.00 6.89
CA TRP A 177 4.92 -8.52 5.72
C TRP A 177 4.04 -8.55 4.46
N LEU A 178 2.83 -9.08 4.56
CA LEU A 178 1.85 -9.11 3.46
C LEU A 178 1.55 -7.69 2.98
N ILE A 179 1.26 -6.78 3.91
CA ILE A 179 0.95 -5.40 3.55
C ILE A 179 2.15 -4.73 2.86
N VAL A 180 3.38 -5.01 3.31
CA VAL A 180 4.60 -4.55 2.61
C VAL A 180 4.68 -5.08 1.19
N GLN A 181 4.35 -6.37 0.94
CA GLN A 181 4.35 -6.90 -0.43
C GLN A 181 3.27 -6.27 -1.31
N ILE A 182 2.06 -6.03 -0.77
CA ILE A 182 0.99 -5.37 -1.53
C ILE A 182 1.38 -3.92 -1.81
N ALA A 183 1.89 -3.22 -0.81
CA ALA A 183 2.21 -1.80 -0.89
C ALA A 183 3.54 -1.50 -1.61
N SER A 184 4.34 -2.50 -1.98
CA SER A 184 5.45 -2.32 -2.93
C SER A 184 4.96 -2.27 -4.39
N HIS A 185 3.79 -2.85 -4.69
CA HIS A 185 3.21 -2.86 -6.04
C HIS A 185 2.05 -1.87 -6.21
N ALA A 186 1.15 -1.75 -5.23
CA ALA A 186 -0.06 -0.94 -5.35
C ALA A 186 0.23 0.55 -5.69
N PRO A 187 1.18 1.25 -5.04
CA PRO A 187 1.58 2.61 -5.42
C PRO A 187 2.01 2.73 -6.88
N LEU A 188 2.87 1.82 -7.35
CA LEU A 188 3.34 1.81 -8.75
C LEU A 188 2.18 1.58 -9.72
N ALA A 189 1.25 0.70 -9.39
CA ALA A 189 0.07 0.46 -10.19
C ALA A 189 -0.78 1.75 -10.36
N LEU A 190 -0.99 2.48 -9.26
CA LEU A 190 -1.85 3.67 -9.24
C LEU A 190 -1.23 4.90 -9.87
N ILE A 191 0.05 5.20 -9.62
CA ILE A 191 0.69 6.38 -10.24
C ILE A 191 0.82 6.21 -11.76
N ASN A 192 0.86 4.96 -12.25
CA ASN A 192 0.88 4.61 -13.66
C ASN A 192 -0.52 4.40 -14.28
N HIS A 193 -1.59 4.60 -13.51
CA HIS A 193 -2.96 4.29 -13.93
C HIS A 193 -3.36 5.00 -15.23
N SER A 194 -3.81 4.25 -16.24
CA SER A 194 -4.00 4.78 -17.60
C SER A 194 -5.02 5.93 -17.68
N PHE A 195 -6.08 5.91 -16.88
CA PHE A 195 -7.03 7.04 -16.77
C PHE A 195 -6.35 8.35 -16.38
N LEU A 196 -5.33 8.30 -15.53
CA LEU A 196 -4.61 9.47 -15.06
C LEU A 196 -3.91 10.17 -16.24
N HIS A 197 -3.15 9.38 -17.00
CA HIS A 197 -2.30 9.86 -18.08
C HIS A 197 -3.06 10.14 -19.37
N LEU A 198 -4.11 9.37 -19.67
CA LEU A 198 -4.94 9.55 -20.87
C LEU A 198 -6.08 10.55 -20.69
N GLY A 199 -6.71 10.57 -19.51
CA GLY A 199 -7.97 11.29 -19.28
C GLY A 199 -7.83 12.58 -18.47
N VAL A 200 -6.85 12.66 -17.56
CA VAL A 200 -6.80 13.74 -16.55
C VAL A 200 -5.61 14.68 -16.75
N MET A 201 -4.50 14.20 -17.28
CA MET A 201 -3.26 14.95 -17.49
C MET A 201 -2.91 15.15 -18.97
N PRO A 202 -3.72 15.84 -19.79
CA PRO A 202 -3.20 16.30 -21.07
C PRO A 202 -2.00 17.23 -20.83
N THR A 203 -1.07 17.31 -21.78
CA THR A 203 0.09 18.19 -21.62
C THR A 203 -0.35 19.65 -21.47
N LYS A 204 0.42 20.44 -20.73
CA LYS A 204 0.12 21.86 -20.48
C LYS A 204 -0.08 22.68 -21.75
N ASP A 205 0.56 22.28 -22.85
CA ASP A 205 0.53 22.99 -24.13
C ASP A 205 -0.44 22.36 -25.15
N GLY A 206 -1.27 21.40 -24.74
CA GLY A 206 -2.19 20.68 -25.65
C GLY A 206 -1.49 19.71 -26.62
N ARG A 207 -0.18 19.52 -26.49
CA ARG A 207 0.59 18.52 -27.23
C ARG A 207 0.16 17.10 -26.84
N LEU A 208 0.21 16.19 -27.79
CA LEU A 208 0.03 14.76 -27.51
C LEU A 208 1.15 14.29 -26.59
N GLN A 209 0.81 13.47 -25.59
CA GLN A 209 1.82 12.79 -24.80
C GLN A 209 2.60 11.81 -25.69
N SER A 210 3.84 11.51 -25.32
CA SER A 210 4.63 10.50 -26.02
C SER A 210 3.92 9.15 -25.97
N GLY A 211 3.72 8.53 -27.14
CA GLY A 211 3.13 7.20 -27.23
C GLY A 211 3.92 6.14 -26.46
N THR A 212 5.26 6.26 -26.43
CA THR A 212 6.13 5.38 -25.65
C THR A 212 5.89 5.53 -24.15
N PHE A 213 5.73 6.77 -23.66
CA PHE A 213 5.43 7.03 -22.25
C PHE A 213 4.07 6.43 -21.87
N LEU A 214 3.05 6.65 -22.70
CA LEU A 214 1.72 6.09 -22.48
C LEU A 214 1.74 4.56 -22.47
N GLN A 215 2.45 3.93 -23.40
CA GLN A 215 2.59 2.48 -23.43
C GLN A 215 3.27 1.96 -22.14
N GLN A 216 4.37 2.59 -21.73
CA GLN A 216 5.10 2.22 -20.51
C GLN A 216 4.23 2.32 -19.24
N THR A 217 3.48 3.41 -19.09
CA THR A 217 2.58 3.58 -17.92
C THR A 217 1.48 2.52 -17.92
N VAL A 218 0.86 2.23 -19.07
CA VAL A 218 -0.11 1.13 -19.20
C VAL A 218 0.50 -0.20 -18.76
N ASP A 219 1.66 -0.57 -19.32
CA ASP A 219 2.32 -1.84 -19.04
C ASP A 219 2.69 -1.98 -17.55
N LEU A 220 3.24 -0.91 -16.95
CA LEU A 220 3.54 -0.88 -15.52
C LEU A 220 2.27 -1.01 -14.67
N SER A 221 1.20 -0.31 -15.01
CA SER A 221 -0.06 -0.36 -14.25
C SER A 221 -0.67 -1.77 -14.24
N LEU A 222 -0.68 -2.45 -15.39
CA LEU A 222 -1.16 -3.82 -15.54
C LEU A 222 -0.25 -4.82 -14.83
N PHE A 223 1.06 -4.68 -14.98
CA PHE A 223 2.03 -5.54 -14.31
C PHE A 223 1.90 -5.47 -12.79
N HIS A 224 1.89 -4.26 -12.21
CA HIS A 224 1.83 -4.11 -10.76
C HIS A 224 0.46 -4.47 -10.19
N SER A 225 -0.66 -4.20 -10.90
CA SER A 225 -1.97 -4.67 -10.46
C SER A 225 -2.10 -6.20 -10.48
N GLY A 226 -1.54 -6.86 -11.50
CA GLY A 226 -1.47 -8.33 -11.56
C GLY A 226 -0.66 -8.94 -10.41
N TRP A 227 0.44 -8.30 -10.00
CA TRP A 227 1.20 -8.72 -8.82
C TRP A 227 0.42 -8.57 -7.51
N VAL A 228 -0.31 -7.46 -7.33
CA VAL A 228 -1.19 -7.29 -6.17
C VAL A 228 -2.20 -8.44 -6.10
N LEU A 229 -2.86 -8.76 -7.22
CA LEU A 229 -3.81 -9.86 -7.27
C LEU A 229 -3.17 -11.21 -6.96
N ARG A 230 -2.00 -11.49 -7.54
CA ARG A 230 -1.24 -12.73 -7.29
C ARG A 230 -0.82 -12.87 -5.83
N ILE A 231 -0.41 -11.78 -5.20
CA ILE A 231 -0.04 -11.79 -3.77
C ILE A 231 -1.30 -12.10 -2.94
N LEU A 232 -2.42 -11.46 -3.23
CA LEU A 232 -3.68 -11.68 -2.51
C LEU A 232 -4.17 -13.13 -2.66
N SER A 233 -4.11 -13.71 -3.86
CA SER A 233 -4.56 -15.09 -4.09
C SER A 233 -3.72 -16.13 -3.35
N ILE A 234 -2.42 -15.88 -3.16
CA ILE A 234 -1.60 -16.74 -2.29
C ILE A 234 -2.16 -16.77 -0.87
N PHE A 235 -2.69 -15.64 -0.37
CA PHE A 235 -3.22 -15.54 0.98
C PHE A 235 -4.66 -16.02 1.13
N GLU A 236 -5.48 -15.97 0.08
CA GLU A 236 -6.81 -16.60 0.08
C GLU A 236 -6.74 -18.11 0.33
N THR A 237 -5.68 -18.77 -0.14
CA THR A 237 -5.48 -20.23 0.08
C THR A 237 -5.12 -20.58 1.53
N LEU A 238 -5.00 -19.59 2.41
CA LEU A 238 -4.57 -19.76 3.80
C LEU A 238 -5.81 -19.62 4.71
N PRO A 239 -5.85 -20.32 5.86
CA PRO A 239 -6.97 -20.29 6.81
C PRO A 239 -7.09 -18.91 7.50
N PHE A 240 -6.17 -18.01 7.19
CA PHE A 240 -6.15 -16.64 7.65
C PHE A 240 -7.11 -15.79 6.80
N GLN A 241 -8.20 -15.33 7.42
CA GLN A 241 -9.08 -14.36 6.78
C GLN A 241 -8.43 -12.97 6.84
N LEU A 242 -7.99 -12.47 5.69
CA LEU A 242 -7.49 -11.11 5.57
C LEU A 242 -8.62 -10.12 5.83
N LYS A 243 -8.68 -9.59 7.05
CA LYS A 243 -9.70 -8.63 7.50
C LYS A 243 -9.12 -7.25 7.73
N ASP A 244 -8.05 -6.86 7.01
CA ASP A 244 -7.54 -5.49 7.14
C ASP A 244 -8.39 -4.53 6.30
N PRO A 245 -8.99 -3.47 6.88
CA PRO A 245 -9.71 -2.47 6.09
C PRO A 245 -8.77 -1.68 5.16
N SER A 246 -7.50 -1.44 5.54
CA SER A 246 -6.48 -0.80 4.70
C SER A 246 -6.17 -1.62 3.46
N VAL A 247 -6.10 -2.95 3.58
CA VAL A 247 -5.97 -3.82 2.41
C VAL A 247 -7.21 -3.68 1.54
N GLY A 248 -8.42 -3.68 2.10
CA GLY A 248 -9.64 -3.42 1.33
C GLY A 248 -9.62 -2.09 0.57
N HIS A 249 -9.08 -1.02 1.17
CA HIS A 249 -8.90 0.26 0.49
C HIS A 249 -7.88 0.19 -0.66
N LEU A 250 -6.74 -0.47 -0.45
CA LEU A 250 -5.70 -0.70 -1.46
C LEU A 250 -6.24 -1.54 -2.62
N VAL A 251 -6.87 -2.67 -2.32
CA VAL A 251 -7.48 -3.58 -3.30
C VAL A 251 -8.49 -2.84 -4.15
N ALA A 252 -9.39 -2.07 -3.54
CA ALA A 252 -10.37 -1.29 -4.29
C ALA A 252 -9.69 -0.26 -5.19
N ALA A 253 -8.67 0.45 -4.70
CA ALA A 253 -7.95 1.41 -5.55
C ALA A 253 -7.29 0.70 -6.75
N VAL A 254 -6.60 -0.42 -6.54
CA VAL A 254 -5.91 -1.15 -7.62
C VAL A 254 -6.89 -1.79 -8.61
N ALA A 255 -8.06 -2.25 -8.14
CA ALA A 255 -9.08 -2.86 -8.97
C ALA A 255 -9.64 -1.92 -10.05
N THR A 256 -9.47 -0.59 -9.91
CA THR A 256 -9.87 0.37 -10.96
C THR A 256 -9.08 0.20 -12.25
N ILE A 257 -7.86 -0.37 -12.18
CA ILE A 257 -7.00 -0.59 -13.34
C ILE A 257 -7.64 -1.61 -14.28
N PRO A 258 -7.78 -2.90 -13.92
CA PRO A 258 -8.44 -3.87 -14.81
C PRO A 258 -9.91 -3.50 -15.07
N TRP A 259 -10.57 -2.77 -14.17
CA TRP A 259 -11.93 -2.28 -14.41
C TRP A 259 -12.05 -1.39 -15.66
N ILE A 260 -11.05 -0.58 -16.00
CA ILE A 260 -11.08 0.18 -17.27
C ILE A 260 -10.76 -0.73 -18.46
N PHE A 261 -9.80 -1.63 -18.29
CA PHE A 261 -9.38 -2.53 -19.37
C PHE A 261 -10.42 -3.58 -19.74
N GLN A 262 -11.43 -3.82 -18.91
CA GLN A 262 -12.56 -4.69 -19.28
C GLN A 262 -13.34 -4.16 -20.49
N PHE A 263 -13.26 -2.85 -20.77
CA PHE A 263 -13.87 -2.19 -21.92
C PHE A 263 -12.92 -2.04 -23.12
N ALA A 264 -11.74 -2.66 -23.08
CA ALA A 264 -10.80 -2.62 -24.19
C ALA A 264 -11.39 -3.30 -25.44
N ARG A 265 -11.03 -2.78 -26.62
CA ARG A 265 -11.46 -3.34 -27.91
C ARG A 265 -10.85 -4.72 -28.18
N ASP A 266 -9.64 -4.96 -27.69
CA ASP A 266 -9.00 -6.27 -27.82
C ASP A 266 -9.72 -7.28 -26.91
N PRO A 267 -10.33 -8.34 -27.47
CA PRO A 267 -11.05 -9.33 -26.68
C PRO A 267 -10.19 -10.05 -25.64
N ARG A 268 -8.90 -10.28 -25.92
CA ARG A 268 -8.00 -10.96 -24.99
C ARG A 268 -7.74 -10.10 -23.76
N VAL A 269 -7.47 -8.81 -23.97
CA VAL A 269 -7.27 -7.83 -22.89
C VAL A 269 -8.55 -7.68 -22.07
N SER A 270 -9.69 -7.48 -22.74
CA SER A 270 -10.99 -7.31 -22.09
C SER A 270 -11.40 -8.54 -21.26
N MET A 271 -11.24 -9.76 -21.80
CA MET A 271 -11.54 -10.99 -21.07
C MET A 271 -10.65 -11.18 -19.85
N ARG A 272 -9.35 -10.96 -19.98
CA ARG A 272 -8.42 -11.08 -18.85
C ARG A 272 -8.73 -10.06 -17.76
N ALA A 273 -8.99 -8.83 -18.16
CA ALA A 273 -9.36 -7.76 -17.24
C ALA A 273 -10.67 -8.05 -16.49
N ARG A 274 -11.69 -8.64 -17.16
CA ARG A 274 -12.92 -9.10 -16.49
C ARG A 274 -12.64 -10.16 -15.43
N GLU A 275 -11.77 -11.13 -15.73
CA GLU A 275 -11.36 -12.16 -14.77
C GLU A 275 -10.68 -11.52 -13.56
N ASP A 276 -9.71 -10.62 -13.78
CA ASP A 276 -8.99 -9.93 -12.71
C ASP A 276 -9.95 -9.07 -11.86
N VAL A 277 -10.92 -8.36 -12.48
CA VAL A 277 -11.98 -7.62 -11.77
C VAL A 277 -12.81 -8.54 -10.88
N ARG A 278 -13.26 -9.69 -11.37
CA ARG A 278 -14.05 -10.65 -10.56
C ARG A 278 -13.28 -11.11 -9.34
N ASN A 279 -12.00 -11.45 -9.51
CA ASN A 279 -11.16 -11.87 -8.39
C ASN A 279 -10.99 -10.74 -7.36
N PHE A 280 -10.77 -9.50 -7.81
CA PHE A 280 -10.73 -8.35 -6.91
C PHE A 280 -12.06 -8.09 -6.19
N VAL A 281 -13.19 -8.27 -6.87
CA VAL A 281 -14.53 -8.12 -6.27
C VAL A 281 -14.78 -9.19 -5.20
N ALA A 282 -14.46 -10.45 -5.48
CA ALA A 282 -14.60 -11.55 -4.51
C ALA A 282 -13.79 -11.29 -3.22
N LEU A 283 -12.55 -10.84 -3.37
CA LEU A 283 -11.69 -10.39 -2.26
C LEU A 283 -12.34 -9.25 -1.46
N LEU A 284 -12.83 -8.22 -2.15
CA LEU A 284 -13.47 -7.07 -1.49
C LEU A 284 -14.76 -7.46 -0.78
N GLU A 285 -15.56 -8.37 -1.33
CA GLU A 285 -16.76 -8.91 -0.69
C GLU A 285 -16.41 -9.59 0.63
N GLN A 286 -15.39 -10.45 0.62
CA GLN A 286 -14.89 -11.11 1.83
C GLN A 286 -14.47 -10.09 2.89
N ILE A 287 -13.69 -9.07 2.53
CA ILE A 287 -13.26 -8.04 3.49
C ILE A 287 -14.45 -7.20 3.98
N SER A 288 -15.40 -6.88 3.10
CA SER A 288 -16.56 -6.04 3.41
C SER A 288 -17.54 -6.68 4.39
N SER A 289 -17.55 -8.02 4.49
CA SER A 289 -18.31 -8.76 5.50
C SER A 289 -17.94 -8.35 6.92
N SER A 290 -16.66 -8.02 7.15
CA SER A 290 -16.14 -7.55 8.43
C SER A 290 -16.14 -6.02 8.54
N TRP A 291 -16.16 -5.33 7.39
CA TRP A 291 -16.06 -3.88 7.30
C TRP A 291 -17.13 -3.29 6.37
N PRO A 292 -18.36 -3.08 6.87
CA PRO A 292 -19.51 -2.70 6.03
C PRO A 292 -19.33 -1.42 5.22
N HIS A 293 -18.47 -0.49 5.66
CA HIS A 293 -18.16 0.74 4.93
C HIS A 293 -17.48 0.49 3.56
N LEU A 294 -16.84 -0.66 3.37
CA LEU A 294 -16.25 -1.07 2.09
C LEU A 294 -17.29 -1.61 1.10
N SER A 295 -18.50 -1.95 1.54
CA SER A 295 -19.56 -2.52 0.68
C SER A 295 -20.01 -1.57 -0.44
N HIS A 296 -19.83 -0.25 -0.28
CA HIS A 296 -20.08 0.70 -1.37
C HIS A 296 -19.06 0.52 -2.52
N LYS A 297 -17.80 0.19 -2.21
CA LYS A 297 -16.77 -0.05 -3.22
C LYS A 297 -17.10 -1.31 -4.02
N VAL A 298 -17.53 -2.40 -3.36
CA VAL A 298 -18.03 -3.61 -4.02
C VAL A 298 -19.16 -3.29 -5.00
N ARG A 299 -20.17 -2.53 -4.55
CA ARG A 299 -21.31 -2.13 -5.40
C ARG A 299 -20.88 -1.33 -6.64
N HIS A 300 -19.85 -0.49 -6.52
CA HIS A 300 -19.33 0.27 -7.65
C HIS A 300 -18.80 -0.64 -8.78
N TYR A 301 -18.19 -1.78 -8.43
CA TYR A 301 -17.71 -2.77 -9.40
C TYR A 301 -18.83 -3.74 -9.84
N GLY A 302 -19.71 -4.17 -8.93
CA GLY A 302 -20.77 -5.15 -9.17
C GLY A 302 -21.97 -4.65 -9.99
N LEU A 303 -22.15 -3.34 -10.16
CA LEU A 303 -23.24 -2.76 -10.97
C LEU A 303 -23.12 -3.08 -12.49
N ILE A 304 -22.02 -3.64 -12.97
CA ILE A 304 -21.73 -3.80 -14.41
C ILE A 304 -21.89 -5.25 -14.91
N ASP A 305 -21.83 -6.27 -14.05
CA ASP A 305 -22.16 -7.65 -14.47
C ASP A 305 -23.65 -7.78 -14.88
N LYS A 306 -24.51 -6.88 -14.39
CA LYS A 306 -25.94 -6.82 -14.78
C LYS A 306 -26.21 -6.09 -16.09
N HIS A 307 -25.29 -5.24 -16.56
CA HIS A 307 -25.46 -4.45 -17.79
C HIS A 307 -24.61 -4.93 -18.97
N SER A 308 -23.65 -5.83 -18.74
CA SER A 308 -22.88 -6.49 -19.81
C SER A 308 -23.51 -7.80 -20.31
N SER A 309 -24.62 -8.23 -19.67
CA SER A 309 -25.40 -9.42 -20.02
C SER A 309 -26.72 -9.09 -20.74
N SER A 310 -26.90 -7.83 -21.16
CA SER A 310 -28.08 -7.31 -21.87
C SER A 310 -27.71 -6.73 -23.21
#